data_AF-A0A9D4CPA7-F1
#
_entry.id   AF-A0A9D4CPA7-F1
#
_cell.length_a   1.000
_cell.length_b   1.000
_cell.length_c   1.000
_cell.angle_alpha   90.00
_cell.angle_beta   90.00
_cell.angle_gamma   90.00
#
_symmetry.space_group_name_H-M   'P 1'
#
loop_
_entity.id
_entity.type
_entity.pdbx_description
1 polymer ?
#
loop_
_entity_poly.entity_id
_entity_poly.type
_entity_poly.pdbx_seq_one_letter_code
_entity_poly.pdbx_strand_id
1 'polypeptide(L)'
;MGISVQQWRAKIGTFSQPVKCKQTLQTLKPMGLSLAIKAVLFYLLLAQCVESNPGPPKAGRNSGTIRGRSDAPASSSSGQEADVAASLTRPPRACSSWRSTSQISITDMLHSRDPRAISETDTGDTVTDGVDQLDCQNLDFGLILLEIRKDVKGIDIMEHTANQLKVDNEELKKQNKNLVQTVNDLSERLKHVESVSEISQNKHEKIDTQMKRNNLKFHNVPEQQNETRPMLIDTIKQLLTEKLSINCDSIPIDDVFRLPSRAGNRPILVRFALLHDRDHILTAFRGKRKEGDPGLRIGEDLSPRIGRARSGYFLYFSSVSPRISVYISSSTNLLLKIQLTHTTNYRKSPFALMNRGVAKARNTNLLKLL
;
A
#
# COMPACT_ATOMS: atom_id res chain seq x y z
N MET A 1 49.08 0.84 -13.14
CA MET A 1 48.28 1.62 -12.17
C MET A 1 47.15 0.72 -11.67
N GLY A 2 47.26 0.17 -10.46
CA GLY A 2 46.27 -0.75 -9.89
C GLY A 2 45.33 0.00 -8.95
N ILE A 3 44.02 -0.01 -9.23
CA ILE A 3 43.01 0.58 -8.37
C ILE A 3 42.54 -0.51 -7.40
N SER A 4 42.83 -0.34 -6.11
CA SER A 4 42.31 -1.22 -5.07
C SER A 4 40.87 -0.81 -4.72
N VAL A 5 39.98 -1.79 -4.68
CA VAL A 5 38.59 -1.59 -4.28
C VAL A 5 38.50 -1.84 -2.78
N GLN A 6 38.49 -0.78 -1.98
CA GLN A 6 38.20 -0.89 -0.56
C GLN A 6 36.70 -1.09 -0.35
N GLN A 7 36.34 -2.26 0.16
CA GLN A 7 34.98 -2.63 0.51
C GLN A 7 34.66 -2.13 1.92
N TRP A 8 33.84 -1.10 2.04
CA TRP A 8 33.36 -0.59 3.33
C TRP A 8 32.21 -1.47 3.83
N ARG A 9 32.42 -2.19 4.93
CA ARG A 9 31.34 -2.83 5.71
C ARG A 9 30.89 -1.87 6.80
N ALA A 10 29.71 -1.28 6.63
CA ALA A 10 29.04 -0.58 7.71
C ALA A 10 28.54 -1.60 8.75
N LYS A 11 29.07 -1.53 9.98
CA LYS A 11 28.53 -2.24 11.14
C LYS A 11 27.24 -1.54 11.55
N ILE A 12 26.10 -2.19 11.27
CA ILE A 12 24.81 -1.79 11.84
C ILE A 12 24.86 -2.20 13.32
N GLY A 13 24.83 -1.21 14.21
CA GLY A 13 24.79 -1.42 15.65
C GLY A 13 23.61 -2.29 16.05
N THR A 14 23.86 -3.22 16.97
CA THR A 14 22.83 -4.08 17.55
C THR A 14 21.84 -3.23 18.34
N PHE A 15 20.60 -3.19 17.86
CA PHE A 15 19.46 -2.61 18.54
C PHE A 15 19.18 -3.40 19.83
N SER A 16 19.55 -2.83 20.98
CA SER A 16 19.18 -3.35 22.29
C SER A 16 17.70 -3.03 22.53
N GLN A 17 16.86 -4.05 22.61
CA GLN A 17 15.45 -3.89 22.96
C GLN A 17 15.33 -3.40 24.41
N PRO A 18 14.48 -2.40 24.69
CA PRO A 18 14.24 -1.97 26.06
C PRO A 18 13.59 -3.10 26.86
N VAL A 19 14.20 -3.40 28.02
CA VAL A 19 13.72 -4.38 28.99
C VAL A 19 12.32 -3.95 29.45
N LYS A 20 11.34 -4.83 29.23
CA LYS A 20 9.94 -4.61 29.62
C LYS A 20 9.84 -4.47 31.14
N CYS A 21 9.58 -3.25 31.61
CA CYS A 21 9.18 -2.98 32.98
C CYS A 21 7.83 -3.68 33.25
N LYS A 22 7.81 -4.60 34.21
CA LYS A 22 6.60 -5.29 34.67
C LYS A 22 5.78 -4.31 35.53
N GLN A 23 4.93 -3.52 34.90
CA GLN A 23 3.84 -2.86 35.62
C GLN A 23 2.65 -3.82 35.71
N THR A 24 2.46 -4.36 36.91
CA THR A 24 1.25 -5.08 37.31
C THR A 24 0.11 -4.08 37.49
N LEU A 25 -0.61 -3.81 36.41
CA LEU A 25 -1.95 -3.22 36.45
C LEU A 25 -2.95 -4.35 36.25
N GLN A 26 -3.49 -4.84 37.36
CA GLN A 26 -4.68 -5.69 37.35
C GLN A 26 -5.88 -4.83 36.95
N THR A 27 -6.21 -4.84 35.65
CA THR A 27 -7.51 -4.36 35.17
C THR A 27 -8.31 -5.55 34.66
N LEU A 28 -9.48 -5.78 35.28
CA LEU A 28 -10.47 -6.76 34.92
C LEU A 28 -10.70 -6.83 33.40
N LYS A 29 -10.56 -8.03 32.82
CA LYS A 29 -10.82 -8.31 31.41
C LYS A 29 -12.33 -8.26 31.12
N PRO A 30 -12.83 -7.36 30.26
CA PRO A 30 -14.18 -7.50 29.73
C PRO A 30 -14.12 -8.50 28.56
N MET A 31 -14.13 -9.81 28.85
CA MET A 31 -14.15 -10.85 27.82
C MET A 31 -15.37 -10.75 26.88
N GLY A 32 -16.44 -10.05 27.28
CA GLY A 32 -17.62 -9.82 26.44
C GLY A 32 -17.48 -8.71 25.40
N LEU A 33 -16.73 -7.63 25.68
CA LEU A 33 -16.74 -6.43 24.82
C LEU A 33 -16.03 -6.69 23.48
N SER A 34 -14.91 -7.44 23.51
CA SER A 34 -14.17 -7.82 22.30
C SER A 34 -15.01 -8.71 21.37
N LEU A 35 -15.82 -9.60 21.96
CA LEU A 35 -16.69 -10.49 21.20
C LEU A 35 -17.89 -9.72 20.62
N ALA A 36 -18.48 -8.82 21.41
CA ALA A 36 -19.56 -7.95 20.96
C ALA A 36 -19.14 -7.04 19.80
N ILE A 37 -17.95 -6.40 19.88
CA ILE A 37 -17.42 -5.55 18.81
C ILE A 37 -17.21 -6.38 17.52
N LYS A 38 -16.69 -7.61 17.64
CA LYS A 38 -16.50 -8.50 16.48
C LYS A 38 -17.83 -8.97 15.88
N ALA A 39 -18.83 -9.26 16.71
CA ALA A 39 -20.16 -9.65 16.25
C ALA A 39 -20.86 -8.47 15.53
N VAL A 40 -20.73 -7.25 16.04
CA VAL A 40 -21.28 -6.04 15.41
C VAL A 40 -20.58 -5.75 14.08
N LEU A 41 -19.24 -5.83 14.01
CA LEU A 41 -18.51 -5.64 12.75
C LEU A 41 -18.86 -6.70 11.71
N PHE A 42 -19.04 -7.95 12.12
CA PHE A 42 -19.48 -9.03 11.23
C PHE A 42 -20.91 -8.81 10.74
N TYR A 43 -21.81 -8.34 11.61
CA TYR A 43 -23.19 -8.02 11.23
C TYR A 43 -23.25 -6.81 10.29
N LEU A 44 -22.42 -5.78 10.50
CA LEU A 44 -22.32 -4.63 9.59
C LEU A 44 -21.76 -5.02 8.21
N LEU A 45 -20.81 -5.95 8.16
CA LEU A 45 -20.29 -6.52 6.90
C LEU A 45 -21.33 -7.36 6.15
N LEU A 46 -22.20 -8.07 6.86
CA LEU A 46 -23.30 -8.84 6.26
C LEU A 46 -24.50 -7.98 5.89
N ALA A 47 -24.81 -6.96 6.69
CA ALA A 47 -25.92 -6.02 6.45
C ALA A 47 -25.59 -5.02 5.33
N GLN A 48 -24.31 -4.73 5.10
CA GLN A 48 -23.84 -4.15 3.83
C GLN A 48 -23.85 -5.21 2.73
N CYS A 49 -25.06 -5.68 2.39
CA CYS A 49 -25.35 -6.10 1.04
C CYS A 49 -24.92 -4.96 0.13
N VAL A 50 -23.79 -5.15 -0.55
CA VAL A 50 -23.27 -4.30 -1.60
C VAL A 50 -24.28 -4.34 -2.74
N GLU A 51 -25.31 -3.51 -2.63
CA GLU A 51 -26.06 -3.05 -3.78
C GLU A 51 -25.06 -2.19 -4.58
N SER A 52 -24.51 -2.82 -5.60
CA SER A 52 -23.56 -2.21 -6.52
C SER A 52 -24.31 -1.14 -7.27
N ASN A 53 -24.32 0.07 -6.71
CA ASN A 53 -24.95 1.25 -7.29
C ASN A 53 -24.30 1.46 -8.68
N PRO A 54 -25.02 1.22 -9.80
CA PRO A 54 -24.47 1.45 -11.12
C PRO A 54 -24.31 2.96 -11.26
N GLY A 55 -23.06 3.44 -11.25
CA GLY A 55 -22.76 4.85 -11.39
C GLY A 55 -23.43 5.45 -12.64
N PRO A 56 -23.75 6.76 -12.62
CA PRO A 56 -24.55 7.38 -13.65
C PRO A 56 -23.90 7.27 -15.04
N PRO A 57 -24.70 7.14 -16.12
CA PRO A 57 -24.19 7.03 -17.46
C PRO A 57 -23.38 8.28 -17.82
N LYS A 58 -22.12 8.08 -18.24
CA LYS A 58 -21.26 9.16 -18.73
C LYS A 58 -21.86 9.70 -20.03
N ALA A 59 -22.36 10.94 -19.96
CA ALA A 59 -22.75 11.71 -21.13
C ALA A 59 -21.58 11.77 -22.13
N GLY A 60 -21.86 11.34 -23.36
CA GLY A 60 -20.90 11.30 -24.46
C GLY A 60 -20.36 12.69 -24.76
N ARG A 61 -19.03 12.82 -24.66
CA ARG A 61 -18.31 14.01 -25.08
C ARG A 61 -18.11 13.90 -26.59
N ASN A 62 -18.90 14.64 -27.35
CA ASN A 62 -18.81 14.80 -28.80
C ASN A 62 -17.37 15.17 -29.19
N SER A 63 -16.69 14.26 -29.89
CA SER A 63 -15.47 14.53 -30.63
C SER A 63 -15.84 15.37 -31.86
N GLY A 64 -15.55 16.67 -31.78
CA GLY A 64 -15.66 17.59 -32.90
C GLY A 64 -14.84 17.12 -34.08
N THR A 65 -15.51 16.95 -35.21
CA THR A 65 -14.95 16.75 -36.53
C THR A 65 -14.22 18.03 -36.96
N ILE A 66 -12.90 18.03 -36.85
CA ILE A 66 -12.07 19.06 -37.51
C ILE A 66 -11.92 18.62 -38.98
N ARG A 67 -12.75 19.19 -39.84
CA ARG A 67 -12.55 19.22 -41.30
C ARG A 67 -11.62 20.39 -41.63
N GLY A 68 -10.45 20.08 -42.18
CA GLY A 68 -9.65 20.95 -43.04
C GLY A 68 -8.81 20.00 -43.90
N ARG A 69 -9.10 19.78 -45.18
CA ARG A 69 -9.09 20.68 -46.35
C ARG A 69 -7.76 21.42 -46.50
N SER A 70 -6.87 20.79 -47.26
CA SER A 70 -5.95 21.48 -48.17
C SER A 70 -5.40 20.46 -49.16
N ASP A 71 -5.98 20.53 -50.36
CA ASP A 71 -5.47 19.95 -51.60
C ASP A 71 -4.08 20.54 -51.91
N ALA A 72 -3.13 19.71 -52.32
CA ALA A 72 -1.98 20.13 -53.11
C ALA A 72 -1.42 18.94 -53.92
N PRO A 73 -0.88 19.18 -55.13
CA PRO A 73 -0.93 18.24 -56.23
C PRO A 73 0.28 17.31 -56.32
N ALA A 74 0.05 16.19 -57.01
CA ALA A 74 1.06 15.26 -57.46
C ALA A 74 2.03 15.92 -58.44
N SER A 75 3.33 15.76 -58.17
CA SER A 75 4.38 15.91 -59.17
C SER A 75 5.34 14.72 -59.07
N SER A 76 5.29 13.90 -60.11
CA SER A 76 6.29 12.92 -60.51
C SER A 76 7.68 13.55 -60.64
N SER A 77 8.70 12.93 -60.05
CA SER A 77 10.03 12.90 -60.66
C SER A 77 10.82 11.68 -60.22
N SER A 78 11.21 10.92 -61.23
CA SER A 78 12.25 9.91 -61.27
C SER A 78 13.62 10.51 -60.94
N GLY A 79 14.50 9.74 -60.30
CA GLY A 79 15.94 9.92 -60.51
C GLY A 79 16.83 9.73 -59.28
N GLN A 80 17.65 8.69 -59.38
CA GLN A 80 19.07 8.66 -59.02
C GLN A 80 19.49 8.47 -57.56
N GLU A 81 20.03 7.26 -57.35
CA GLU A 81 21.18 6.93 -56.52
C GLU A 81 22.21 8.06 -56.43
N ALA A 82 22.59 8.41 -55.19
CA ALA A 82 23.94 8.84 -54.88
C ALA A 82 24.23 8.55 -53.40
N ASP A 83 25.25 7.73 -53.19
CA ASP A 83 25.94 7.50 -51.93
C ASP A 83 26.32 8.81 -51.25
N VAL A 84 25.90 8.98 -49.99
CA VAL A 84 26.56 9.90 -49.06
C VAL A 84 26.65 9.24 -47.69
N ALA A 85 27.81 8.64 -47.44
CA ALA A 85 28.29 8.29 -46.11
C ALA A 85 28.47 9.58 -45.29
N ALA A 86 27.51 9.86 -44.41
CA ALA A 86 27.61 10.92 -43.41
C ALA A 86 27.85 10.31 -42.02
N SER A 87 29.09 10.45 -41.59
CA SER A 87 29.61 10.22 -40.24
C SER A 87 28.86 11.06 -39.20
N LEU A 88 27.87 10.45 -38.54
CA LEU A 88 27.23 11.01 -37.35
C LEU A 88 28.05 10.68 -36.10
N THR A 89 29.06 11.50 -35.82
CA THR A 89 29.64 11.65 -34.49
C THR A 89 28.57 12.17 -33.53
N ARG A 90 28.07 11.28 -32.66
CA ARG A 90 27.24 11.64 -31.51
C ARG A 90 28.04 12.49 -30.52
N PRO A 91 27.52 13.62 -30.02
CA PRO A 91 28.14 14.32 -28.90
C PRO A 91 27.93 13.52 -27.60
N PRO A 92 28.87 13.60 -26.64
CA PRO A 92 28.76 12.89 -25.37
C PRO A 92 27.61 13.49 -24.55
N ARG A 93 26.71 12.63 -24.08
CA ARG A 93 25.69 12.98 -23.09
C ARG A 93 26.40 13.37 -21.80
N ALA A 94 26.37 14.67 -21.47
CA ALA A 94 26.72 15.15 -20.15
C ALA A 94 25.70 14.61 -19.14
N CYS A 95 26.10 13.59 -18.38
CA CYS A 95 25.41 13.20 -17.15
C CYS A 95 25.61 14.31 -16.12
N SER A 96 24.68 15.25 -16.03
CA SER A 96 24.57 16.17 -14.90
C SER A 96 24.17 15.35 -13.67
N SER A 97 25.16 14.98 -12.86
CA SER A 97 24.97 14.38 -11.54
C SER A 97 24.39 15.44 -10.60
N TRP A 98 23.08 15.38 -10.39
CA TRP A 98 22.46 16.08 -9.26
C TRP A 98 22.82 15.32 -7.98
N ARG A 99 24.03 15.56 -7.45
CA ARG A 99 24.33 15.37 -6.03
C ARG A 99 24.03 16.70 -5.33
N SER A 100 22.78 16.85 -4.87
CA SER A 100 22.49 17.85 -3.84
C SER A 100 22.66 17.17 -2.49
N THR A 101 23.84 17.40 -1.91
CA THR A 101 24.17 17.06 -0.53
C THR A 101 23.60 18.16 0.36
N SER A 102 22.47 17.91 1.00
CA SER A 102 22.01 18.70 2.14
C SER A 102 21.03 17.86 2.97
N GLN A 103 21.58 16.85 3.65
CA GLN A 103 20.98 16.37 4.88
C GLN A 103 21.18 17.45 5.94
N ILE A 104 20.23 18.37 6.03
CA ILE A 104 20.04 19.17 7.24
C ILE A 104 19.23 18.27 8.17
N SER A 105 19.92 17.70 9.16
CA SER A 105 19.30 16.90 10.22
C SER A 105 18.46 17.84 11.08
N ILE A 106 17.15 17.86 10.84
CA ILE A 106 16.16 18.52 11.70
C ILE A 106 15.97 17.63 12.93
N THR A 107 16.95 17.59 13.82
CA THR A 107 16.83 16.89 15.11
C THR A 107 17.43 17.63 16.30
N ASP A 108 18.16 18.73 16.10
CA ASP A 108 18.88 19.41 17.21
C ASP A 108 18.31 20.78 17.62
N MET A 109 17.06 21.09 17.26
CA MET A 109 16.38 22.35 17.65
C MET A 109 15.19 22.17 18.59
N LEU A 110 15.19 21.12 19.41
CA LEU A 110 14.28 20.98 20.55
C LEU A 110 15.07 20.91 21.86
N HIS A 111 15.92 21.92 22.09
CA HIS A 111 16.36 22.26 23.43
C HIS A 111 15.71 23.58 23.86
N SER A 112 14.86 23.43 24.88
CA SER A 112 14.68 24.40 25.96
C SER A 112 14.15 25.79 25.57
N ARG A 113 12.83 25.93 25.64
CA ARG A 113 12.19 27.15 26.16
C ARG A 113 10.79 26.76 26.64
N ASP A 114 10.76 26.22 27.86
CA ASP A 114 9.57 26.27 28.71
C ASP A 114 9.34 27.74 29.10
N PRO A 115 8.21 28.39 28.75
CA PRO A 115 7.91 29.74 29.19
C PRO A 115 7.02 29.74 30.44
N ARG A 116 7.14 28.74 31.33
CA ARG A 116 6.25 28.62 32.51
C ARG A 116 6.99 28.12 33.75
N ALA A 117 7.85 28.97 34.28
CA ALA A 117 8.15 29.02 35.71
C ALA A 117 8.85 30.34 35.99
N ILE A 118 8.14 31.46 35.86
CA ILE A 118 8.49 32.65 36.66
C ILE A 118 7.93 32.31 38.03
N SER A 119 8.75 31.63 38.83
CA SER A 119 8.59 31.60 40.27
C SER A 119 8.65 33.03 40.74
N GLU A 120 7.53 33.53 41.28
CA GLU A 120 7.49 34.66 42.19
C GLU A 120 8.46 34.34 43.33
N THR A 121 9.70 34.83 43.22
CA THR A 121 10.56 35.00 44.39
C THR A 121 10.02 36.20 45.12
N ASP A 122 9.09 35.90 46.02
CA ASP A 122 8.67 36.70 47.15
C ASP A 122 9.90 36.94 48.04
N THR A 123 10.76 37.89 47.64
CA THR A 123 11.74 38.49 48.55
C THR A 123 10.98 39.47 49.43
N GLY A 124 10.40 38.91 50.49
CA GLY A 124 10.04 39.66 51.68
C GLY A 124 11.31 40.24 52.29
N ASP A 125 11.71 41.41 51.83
CA ASP A 125 12.70 42.24 52.51
C ASP A 125 11.99 43.01 53.62
N THR A 126 12.20 42.47 54.81
CA THR A 126 12.20 43.13 56.12
C THR A 126 12.36 44.64 56.05
N VAL A 127 11.28 45.33 56.44
CA VAL A 127 11.29 46.71 56.92
C VAL A 127 12.21 46.77 58.15
N THR A 128 13.45 47.20 57.96
CA THR A 128 14.24 47.79 59.03
C THR A 128 14.02 49.29 58.98
N ASP A 129 13.28 49.79 59.96
CA ASP A 129 13.14 51.21 60.28
C ASP A 129 14.52 51.79 60.66
N GLY A 130 15.29 52.18 59.64
CA GLY A 130 16.46 53.03 59.76
C GLY A 130 16.08 54.44 59.33
N VAL A 131 15.72 55.29 60.29
CA VAL A 131 15.52 56.72 60.09
C VAL A 131 16.91 57.34 59.91
N ASP A 132 17.49 57.15 58.72
CA ASP A 132 18.67 57.90 58.30
C ASP A 132 18.20 59.30 57.88
N GLN A 133 18.42 60.24 58.79
CA GLN A 133 18.27 61.66 58.60
C GLN A 133 19.25 62.11 57.52
N LEU A 134 18.83 62.01 56.25
CA LEU A 134 19.55 62.53 55.11
C LEU A 134 19.66 64.05 55.25
N ASP A 135 20.86 64.50 55.58
CA ASP A 135 21.27 65.89 55.49
C ASP A 135 21.02 66.41 54.07
N CYS A 136 19.94 67.18 53.92
CA CYS A 136 19.59 67.93 52.71
C CYS A 136 20.57 69.10 52.50
N GLN A 137 21.87 68.82 52.34
CA GLN A 137 22.84 69.84 52.00
C GLN A 137 23.04 69.88 50.48
N ASN A 138 22.47 70.94 49.88
CA ASN A 138 22.88 71.53 48.61
C ASN A 138 22.99 70.58 47.41
N LEU A 139 21.85 69.96 47.03
CA LEU A 139 21.69 69.38 45.70
C LEU A 139 21.85 70.49 44.65
N ASP A 140 22.96 70.44 43.92
CA ASP A 140 23.26 71.38 42.84
C ASP A 140 22.21 71.23 41.74
N PHE A 141 21.30 72.21 41.69
CA PHE A 141 20.20 72.26 40.73
C PHE A 141 20.69 72.20 39.27
N GLY A 142 21.93 72.63 39.01
CA GLY A 142 22.56 72.56 37.70
C GLY A 142 22.81 71.11 37.23
N LEU A 143 23.18 70.20 38.13
CA LEU A 143 23.39 68.79 37.79
C LEU A 143 22.06 68.09 37.50
N ILE A 144 21.01 68.38 38.29
CA ILE A 144 19.67 67.82 38.08
C ILE A 144 19.12 68.22 36.71
N LEU A 145 19.25 69.49 36.32
CA LEU A 145 18.79 69.95 35.01
C LEU A 145 19.57 69.35 33.83
N LEU A 146 20.87 69.09 33.99
CA LEU A 146 21.68 68.41 32.97
C LEU A 146 21.27 66.94 32.82
N GLU A 147 20.98 66.26 33.92
CA GLU A 147 20.45 64.88 33.93
C GLU A 147 19.11 64.82 33.18
N ILE A 148 18.16 65.68 33.56
CA ILE A 148 16.84 65.79 32.91
C ILE A 148 16.99 66.05 31.40
N ARG A 149 17.93 66.90 30.99
CA ARG A 149 18.16 67.20 29.56
C ARG A 149 18.73 66.01 28.81
N LYS A 150 19.55 65.16 29.44
CA LYS A 150 20.03 63.90 28.85
C LYS A 150 18.87 62.92 28.71
N ASP A 151 18.03 62.79 29.73
CA ASP A 151 16.87 61.91 29.72
C ASP A 151 15.86 62.29 28.65
N VAL A 152 15.57 63.59 28.48
CA VAL A 152 14.68 64.09 27.41
C VAL A 152 15.21 63.76 26.02
N LYS A 153 16.52 63.89 25.77
CA LYS A 153 17.12 63.44 24.50
C LYS A 153 17.05 61.92 24.32
N GLY A 154 17.13 61.17 25.42
CA GLY A 154 16.93 59.73 25.42
C GLY A 154 15.52 59.33 24.97
N ILE A 155 14.49 60.11 25.36
CA ILE A 155 13.08 59.87 24.99
C ILE A 155 12.88 59.92 23.47
N ASP A 156 13.45 60.91 22.78
CA ASP A 156 13.31 61.04 21.31
C ASP A 156 13.92 59.82 20.57
N ILE A 157 15.07 59.35 21.03
CA ILE A 157 15.74 58.16 20.47
C ILE A 157 14.90 56.90 20.72
N MET A 158 14.32 56.77 21.92
CA MET A 158 13.42 55.66 22.25
C MET A 158 12.16 55.69 21.39
N GLU A 159 11.58 56.86 21.14
CA GLU A 159 10.39 56.99 20.30
C GLU A 159 10.69 56.57 18.85
N HIS A 160 11.80 57.04 18.27
CA HIS A 160 12.23 56.62 16.94
C HIS A 160 12.44 55.10 16.88
N THR A 161 13.12 54.54 17.88
CA THR A 161 13.38 53.09 17.96
C THR A 161 12.08 52.29 18.09
N ALA A 162 11.13 52.77 18.89
CA ALA A 162 9.82 52.15 19.04
C ALA A 162 9.02 52.18 17.74
N ASN A 163 9.09 53.28 16.98
CA ASN A 163 8.42 53.39 15.68
C ASN A 163 9.06 52.48 14.62
N GLN A 164 10.39 52.36 14.60
CA GLN A 164 11.08 51.41 13.72
C GLN A 164 10.69 49.97 14.05
N LEU A 165 10.69 49.59 15.33
CA LEU A 165 10.26 48.27 15.77
C LEU A 165 8.81 47.96 15.40
N LYS A 166 7.91 48.96 15.39
CA LYS A 166 6.54 48.77 14.91
C LYS A 166 6.52 48.43 13.42
N VAL A 167 7.29 49.14 12.60
CA VAL A 167 7.37 48.90 11.14
C VAL A 167 7.92 47.49 10.87
N ASP A 168 9.02 47.12 11.54
CA ASP A 168 9.64 45.80 11.35
C ASP A 168 8.70 44.67 11.80
N ASN A 169 7.94 44.87 12.87
CA ASN A 169 6.94 43.89 13.32
C ASN A 169 5.82 43.70 12.30
N GLU A 170 5.35 44.77 11.65
CA GLU A 170 4.31 44.64 10.62
C GLU A 170 4.84 43.94 9.36
N GLU A 171 6.08 44.21 8.95
CA GLU A 171 6.71 43.49 7.84
C GLU A 171 6.92 42.00 8.17
N LEU A 172 7.41 41.68 9.38
CA LEU A 172 7.53 40.30 9.84
C LEU A 172 6.18 39.58 9.89
N LYS A 173 5.10 40.26 10.32
CA LYS A 173 3.74 39.70 10.28
C LYS A 173 3.32 39.39 8.85
N LYS A 174 3.61 40.27 7.89
CA LYS A 174 3.30 40.06 6.47
C LYS A 174 4.07 38.87 5.90
N GLN A 175 5.37 38.76 6.20
CA GLN A 175 6.19 37.63 5.80
C GLN A 175 5.70 36.32 6.41
N ASN A 176 5.35 36.31 7.69
CA ASN A 176 4.78 35.12 8.35
C ASN A 176 3.45 34.69 7.72
N LYS A 177 2.57 35.65 7.36
CA LYS A 177 1.33 35.32 6.64
C LYS A 177 1.61 34.67 5.29
N ASN A 178 2.56 35.23 4.53
CA ASN A 178 2.96 34.66 3.23
C ASN A 178 3.55 33.25 3.40
N LEU A 179 4.42 33.05 4.38
CA LEU A 179 5.01 31.74 4.67
C LEU A 179 3.94 30.71 5.04
N VAL A 180 2.99 31.06 5.92
CA VAL A 180 1.88 30.18 6.29
C VAL A 180 1.05 29.79 5.06
N GLN A 181 0.78 30.75 4.16
CA GLN A 181 0.08 30.46 2.91
C GLN A 181 0.88 29.49 2.03
N THR A 182 2.18 29.74 1.82
CA THR A 182 3.02 28.83 1.02
C THR A 182 3.11 27.42 1.60
N VAL A 183 3.17 27.29 2.93
CA VAL A 183 3.19 25.99 3.61
C VAL A 183 1.87 25.23 3.39
N ASN A 184 0.74 25.94 3.44
CA ASN A 184 -0.57 25.35 3.17
C ASN A 184 -0.68 24.89 1.71
N ASP A 185 -0.28 25.73 0.75
CA ASP A 185 -0.29 25.38 -0.67
C ASP A 185 0.61 24.17 -0.97
N LEU A 186 1.80 24.11 -0.36
CA LEU A 186 2.69 22.97 -0.47
C LEU A 186 2.10 21.69 0.17
N SER A 187 1.43 21.82 1.30
CA SER A 187 0.74 20.71 1.97
C SER A 187 -0.38 20.12 1.10
N GLU A 188 -1.16 20.98 0.45
CA GLU A 188 -2.21 20.54 -0.49
C GLU A 188 -1.62 19.85 -1.73
N ARG A 189 -0.55 20.41 -2.30
CA ARG A 189 0.16 19.79 -3.44
C ARG A 189 0.75 18.44 -3.06
N LEU A 190 1.30 18.30 -1.85
CA LEU A 190 1.85 17.04 -1.35
C LEU A 190 0.76 15.98 -1.25
N LYS A 191 -0.38 16.30 -0.62
CA LYS A 191 -1.55 15.41 -0.55
C LYS A 191 -2.04 14.99 -1.95
N HIS A 192 -2.04 15.91 -2.91
CA HIS A 192 -2.42 15.60 -4.28
C HIS A 192 -1.44 14.61 -4.94
N VAL A 193 -0.13 14.82 -4.78
CA VAL A 193 0.91 13.93 -5.33
C VAL A 193 0.81 12.53 -4.71
N GLU A 194 0.59 12.44 -3.40
CA GLU A 194 0.38 11.16 -2.71
C GLU A 194 -0.83 10.40 -3.28
N SER A 195 -1.95 11.09 -3.47
CA SER A 195 -3.15 10.50 -4.08
C SER A 195 -2.92 10.02 -5.52
N VAL A 196 -2.24 10.81 -6.34
CA VAL A 196 -1.90 10.43 -7.73
C VAL A 196 -0.95 9.24 -7.76
N SER A 197 0.03 9.21 -6.85
CA SER A 197 0.98 8.11 -6.70
C SER A 197 0.27 6.80 -6.35
N GLU A 198 -0.65 6.83 -5.38
CA GLU A 198 -1.45 5.66 -4.99
C GLU A 198 -2.31 5.15 -6.16
N ILE A 199 -2.98 6.03 -6.88
CA ILE A 199 -3.79 5.66 -8.05
C ILE A 199 -2.90 5.03 -9.14
N SER A 200 -1.73 5.61 -9.39
CA SER A 200 -0.77 5.10 -10.38
C SER A 200 -0.26 3.71 -9.98
N GLN A 201 0.12 3.53 -8.73
CA GLN A 201 0.57 2.24 -8.19
C GLN A 201 -0.52 1.16 -8.30
N ASN A 202 -1.77 1.52 -7.99
CA ASN A 202 -2.91 0.61 -8.13
C ASN A 202 -3.20 0.25 -9.60
N LYS A 203 -3.04 1.19 -10.54
CA LYS A 203 -3.16 0.89 -11.98
C LYS A 203 -2.04 -0.02 -12.46
N HIS A 204 -0.81 0.26 -12.05
CA HIS A 204 0.34 -0.57 -12.39
C HIS A 204 0.16 -2.01 -11.89
N GLU A 205 -0.29 -2.19 -10.64
CA GLU A 205 -0.56 -3.52 -10.08
C GLU A 205 -1.67 -4.28 -10.85
N LYS A 206 -2.72 -3.58 -11.32
CA LYS A 206 -3.77 -4.17 -12.15
C LYS A 206 -3.22 -4.66 -13.49
N ILE A 207 -2.41 -3.84 -14.17
CA ILE A 207 -1.78 -4.19 -15.44
C ILE A 207 -0.84 -5.39 -15.24
N ASP A 208 0.01 -5.35 -14.22
CA ASP A 208 0.91 -6.44 -13.88
C ASP A 208 0.17 -7.76 -13.65
N THR A 209 -0.96 -7.70 -12.95
CA THR A 209 -1.80 -8.88 -12.69
C THR A 209 -2.41 -9.42 -13.98
N GLN A 210 -2.85 -8.55 -14.88
CA GLN A 210 -3.36 -8.95 -16.19
C GLN A 210 -2.27 -9.60 -17.04
N MET A 211 -1.06 -9.01 -17.08
CA MET A 211 0.08 -9.55 -17.83
C MET A 211 0.56 -10.91 -17.31
N LYS A 212 0.41 -11.17 -16.01
CA LYS A 212 0.83 -12.42 -15.36
C LYS A 212 -0.27 -13.49 -15.30
N ARG A 213 -1.49 -13.19 -15.76
CA ARG A 213 -2.64 -14.08 -15.60
C ARG A 213 -2.43 -15.46 -16.25
N ASN A 214 -1.76 -15.48 -17.40
CA ASN A 214 -1.46 -16.71 -18.15
C ASN A 214 -0.12 -17.35 -17.76
N ASN A 215 0.52 -16.90 -16.68
CA ASN A 215 1.83 -17.40 -16.29
C ASN A 215 1.72 -18.43 -15.16
N LEU A 216 2.47 -19.53 -15.30
CA LEU A 216 2.71 -20.51 -14.22
C LEU A 216 4.20 -20.60 -13.90
N LYS A 217 4.49 -20.88 -12.63
CA LYS A 217 5.82 -21.14 -12.08
C LYS A 217 5.95 -22.61 -11.74
N PHE A 218 6.91 -23.27 -12.36
CA PHE A 218 7.28 -24.65 -12.08
C PHE A 218 8.52 -24.65 -11.18
N HIS A 219 8.36 -25.17 -9.97
CA HIS A 219 9.44 -25.31 -9.00
C HIS A 219 9.97 -26.75 -8.99
N ASN A 220 11.20 -26.92 -8.50
CA ASN A 220 11.89 -28.20 -8.35
C ASN A 220 12.18 -28.95 -9.67
N VAL A 221 12.16 -28.27 -10.82
CA VAL A 221 12.57 -28.87 -12.09
C VAL A 221 14.10 -28.88 -12.17
N PRO A 222 14.76 -30.04 -12.31
CA PRO A 222 16.21 -30.15 -12.35
C PRO A 222 16.81 -29.26 -13.44
N GLU A 223 17.96 -28.66 -13.16
CA GLU A 223 18.70 -27.85 -14.13
C GLU A 223 19.64 -28.72 -14.95
N GLN A 224 19.59 -28.56 -16.27
CA GLN A 224 20.57 -29.07 -17.22
C GLN A 224 21.54 -27.95 -17.60
N GLN A 225 22.78 -28.31 -17.94
CA GLN A 225 23.74 -27.35 -18.47
C GLN A 225 23.39 -27.01 -19.92
N ASN A 226 23.53 -25.74 -20.30
CA ASN A 226 23.25 -25.25 -21.67
C ASN A 226 21.81 -25.49 -22.15
N GLU A 227 20.83 -25.34 -21.27
CA GLU A 227 19.42 -25.42 -21.64
C GLU A 227 19.04 -24.36 -22.67
N THR A 228 18.46 -24.82 -23.77
CA THR A 228 17.84 -23.95 -24.77
C THR A 228 16.33 -23.85 -24.52
N ARG A 229 15.71 -22.78 -25.01
CA ARG A 229 14.24 -22.58 -24.90
C ARG A 229 13.40 -23.77 -25.40
N PRO A 230 13.67 -24.41 -26.56
CA PRO A 230 12.89 -25.57 -26.99
C PRO A 230 13.04 -26.76 -26.04
N MET A 231 14.24 -27.01 -25.51
CA MET A 231 14.45 -28.08 -24.51
C MET A 231 13.63 -27.84 -23.23
N LEU A 232 13.49 -26.59 -22.79
CA LEU A 232 12.63 -26.25 -21.65
C LEU A 232 11.15 -26.51 -21.95
N ILE A 233 10.68 -26.21 -23.16
CA ILE A 233 9.31 -26.50 -23.59
C ILE A 233 9.07 -28.01 -23.55
N ASP A 234 9.97 -28.81 -24.13
CA ASP A 234 9.85 -30.26 -24.16
C ASP A 234 9.88 -30.87 -22.75
N THR A 235 10.77 -30.36 -21.89
CA THR A 235 10.85 -30.77 -20.48
C THR A 235 9.54 -30.48 -19.74
N ILE A 236 8.94 -29.30 -19.95
CA ILE A 236 7.65 -28.95 -19.33
C ILE A 236 6.53 -29.83 -19.87
N LYS A 237 6.46 -30.08 -21.19
CA LYS A 237 5.47 -30.97 -21.79
C LYS A 237 5.59 -32.39 -21.24
N GLN A 238 6.81 -32.92 -21.17
CA GLN A 238 7.08 -34.23 -20.58
C GLN A 238 6.61 -34.28 -19.11
N LEU A 239 6.96 -33.29 -18.30
CA LEU A 239 6.54 -33.22 -16.90
C LEU A 239 5.01 -33.17 -16.75
N LEU A 240 4.31 -32.41 -17.59
CA LEU A 240 2.86 -32.33 -17.57
C LEU A 240 2.20 -33.66 -17.98
N THR A 241 2.73 -34.34 -19.00
CA THR A 241 2.26 -35.66 -19.42
C THR A 241 2.50 -36.71 -18.34
N GLU A 242 3.71 -36.77 -17.78
CA GLU A 242 4.10 -37.78 -16.78
C GLU A 242 3.42 -37.57 -15.42
N LYS A 243 3.36 -36.32 -14.93
CA LYS A 243 2.88 -36.02 -13.57
C LYS A 243 1.39 -35.74 -13.51
N LEU A 244 0.82 -35.10 -14.53
CA LEU A 244 -0.58 -34.69 -14.54
C LEU A 244 -1.46 -35.49 -15.50
N SER A 245 -0.88 -36.34 -16.35
CA SER A 245 -1.61 -37.12 -17.36
C SER A 245 -2.41 -36.22 -18.32
N ILE A 246 -1.85 -35.05 -18.66
CA ILE A 246 -2.44 -34.11 -19.62
C ILE A 246 -1.75 -34.25 -20.96
N ASN A 247 -2.53 -34.42 -22.03
CA ASN A 247 -2.00 -34.37 -23.40
C ASN A 247 -1.56 -32.94 -23.74
N CYS A 248 -0.26 -32.74 -23.93
CA CYS A 248 0.34 -31.40 -24.09
C CYS A 248 0.54 -30.97 -25.55
N ASP A 249 0.18 -31.83 -26.51
CA ASP A 249 0.37 -31.54 -27.94
C ASP A 249 -0.51 -30.39 -28.43
N SER A 250 -1.69 -30.22 -27.82
CA SER A 250 -2.65 -29.16 -28.15
C SER A 250 -2.47 -27.86 -27.39
N ILE A 251 -1.55 -27.79 -26.41
CA ILE A 251 -1.41 -26.63 -25.52
C ILE A 251 -0.32 -25.69 -26.07
N PRO A 252 -0.68 -24.54 -26.65
CA PRO A 252 0.29 -23.57 -27.14
C PRO A 252 1.00 -22.85 -25.97
N ILE A 253 2.33 -22.96 -25.96
CA ILE A 253 3.20 -22.26 -25.02
C ILE A 253 3.84 -21.08 -25.75
N ASP A 254 3.56 -19.86 -25.27
CA ASP A 254 4.07 -18.63 -25.87
C ASP A 254 5.55 -18.42 -25.54
N ASP A 255 5.93 -18.57 -24.27
CA ASP A 255 7.28 -18.27 -23.81
C ASP A 255 7.67 -19.08 -22.56
N VAL A 256 8.96 -19.40 -22.46
CA VAL A 256 9.53 -20.20 -21.36
C VAL A 256 10.94 -19.73 -21.04
N PHE A 257 11.19 -19.46 -19.75
CA PHE A 257 12.51 -19.12 -19.27
C PHE A 257 12.68 -19.44 -17.77
N ARG A 258 13.94 -19.61 -17.34
CA ARG A 258 14.27 -19.76 -15.92
C ARG A 258 14.36 -18.42 -15.22
N LEU A 259 13.78 -18.34 -14.03
CA LEU A 259 13.92 -17.20 -13.13
C LEU A 259 15.24 -17.29 -12.35
N PRO A 260 15.91 -16.17 -12.07
CA PRO A 260 17.09 -16.17 -11.23
C PRO A 260 16.73 -16.62 -9.81
N SER A 261 17.47 -17.60 -9.29
CA SER A 261 17.40 -18.06 -7.90
C SER A 261 18.80 -18.04 -7.29
N ARG A 262 18.90 -17.77 -5.99
CA ARG A 262 20.18 -17.76 -5.26
C ARG A 262 20.61 -19.16 -4.82
N ALA A 263 19.67 -20.10 -4.68
CA ALA A 263 19.94 -21.45 -4.21
C ALA A 263 18.95 -22.45 -4.82
N GLY A 264 19.43 -23.68 -5.04
CA GLY A 264 18.65 -24.79 -5.59
C GLY A 264 18.23 -24.59 -7.05
N ASN A 265 17.35 -25.48 -7.51
CA ASN A 265 16.82 -25.46 -8.86
C ASN A 265 16.01 -24.18 -9.12
N ARG A 266 16.43 -23.38 -10.09
CA ARG A 266 15.76 -22.17 -10.56
C ARG A 266 14.37 -22.49 -11.09
N PRO A 267 13.32 -21.78 -10.63
CA PRO A 267 11.98 -22.04 -11.13
C PRO A 267 11.85 -21.63 -12.59
N ILE A 268 11.08 -22.40 -13.36
CA ILE A 268 10.76 -22.11 -14.75
C ILE A 268 9.45 -21.31 -14.78
N LEU A 269 9.45 -20.15 -15.43
CA LEU A 269 8.25 -19.39 -15.75
C LEU A 269 7.78 -19.79 -17.14
N VAL A 270 6.52 -20.21 -17.24
CA VAL A 270 5.87 -20.60 -18.50
C VAL A 270 4.69 -19.67 -18.73
N ARG A 271 4.66 -19.02 -19.89
CA ARG A 271 3.53 -18.23 -20.36
C ARG A 271 2.74 -19.03 -21.39
N PHE A 272 1.47 -19.26 -21.10
CA PHE A 272 0.54 -19.93 -22.02
C PHE A 272 -0.16 -18.91 -22.91
N ALA A 273 -0.49 -19.31 -24.14
CA ALA A 273 -1.24 -18.44 -25.04
C ALA A 273 -2.68 -18.22 -24.52
N LEU A 274 -3.28 -19.29 -24.00
CA LEU A 274 -4.67 -19.29 -23.54
C LEU A 274 -4.76 -19.45 -22.03
N LEU A 275 -5.66 -18.67 -21.41
CA LEU A 275 -5.94 -18.76 -19.98
C LEU A 275 -6.57 -20.10 -19.60
N HIS A 276 -7.37 -20.68 -20.49
CA HIS A 276 -8.08 -21.93 -20.25
C HIS A 276 -7.10 -23.09 -19.97
N ASP A 277 -6.05 -23.21 -20.78
CA ASP A 277 -5.03 -24.26 -20.64
C ASP A 277 -4.29 -24.13 -19.31
N ARG A 278 -3.96 -22.90 -18.92
CA ARG A 278 -3.35 -22.58 -17.64
C ARG A 278 -4.22 -23.03 -16.46
N ASP A 279 -5.53 -22.77 -16.52
CA ASP A 279 -6.47 -23.16 -15.46
C ASP A 279 -6.73 -24.68 -15.45
N HIS A 280 -6.74 -25.32 -16.61
CA HIS A 280 -6.81 -26.78 -16.75
C HIS A 280 -5.62 -27.46 -16.06
N ILE A 281 -4.40 -27.00 -16.34
CA ILE A 281 -3.17 -27.49 -15.69
C ILE A 281 -3.22 -27.31 -14.17
N LEU A 282 -3.63 -26.14 -13.68
CA LEU A 282 -3.73 -25.90 -12.24
C LEU A 282 -4.80 -26.77 -11.56
N THR A 283 -5.90 -27.03 -12.25
CA THR A 283 -6.99 -27.87 -11.72
C THR A 283 -6.53 -29.32 -11.59
N ALA A 284 -5.90 -29.86 -12.63
CA ALA A 284 -5.29 -31.19 -12.61
C ALA A 284 -4.20 -31.30 -11.52
N PHE A 285 -3.32 -30.30 -11.42
CA PHE A 285 -2.30 -30.24 -10.37
C PHE A 285 -2.90 -30.24 -8.95
N ARG A 286 -3.96 -29.46 -8.71
CA ARG A 286 -4.66 -29.44 -7.41
C ARG A 286 -5.31 -30.79 -7.10
N GLY A 287 -5.77 -31.52 -8.11
CA GLY A 287 -6.25 -32.90 -7.98
C GLY A 287 -5.12 -33.82 -7.53
N LYS A 288 -4.03 -33.87 -8.29
CA LYS A 288 -2.84 -34.71 -7.97
C LYS A 288 -2.20 -34.39 -6.63
N ARG A 289 -2.19 -33.13 -6.21
CA ARG A 289 -1.67 -32.75 -4.89
C ARG A 289 -2.46 -33.36 -3.73
N LYS A 290 -3.75 -33.66 -3.90
CA LYS A 290 -4.55 -34.37 -2.89
C LYS A 290 -4.19 -35.84 -2.79
N GLU A 291 -3.68 -36.43 -3.88
CA GLU A 291 -3.17 -37.81 -3.92
C GLU A 291 -1.81 -37.94 -3.23
N GLY A 292 -1.12 -36.83 -2.97
CA GLY A 292 0.05 -36.78 -2.09
C GLY A 292 1.41 -36.78 -2.79
N ASP A 293 1.52 -36.60 -4.11
CA ASP A 293 2.83 -36.47 -4.78
C ASP A 293 3.50 -35.13 -4.41
N PRO A 294 4.62 -35.12 -3.65
CA PRO A 294 5.29 -33.90 -3.23
C PRO A 294 6.33 -33.39 -4.25
N GLY A 295 6.62 -34.16 -5.30
CA GLY A 295 7.79 -33.92 -6.15
C GLY A 295 7.72 -32.63 -6.98
N LEU A 296 6.55 -32.36 -7.57
CA LEU A 296 6.34 -31.20 -8.43
C LEU A 296 5.52 -30.13 -7.70
N ARG A 297 6.00 -28.87 -7.75
CA ARG A 297 5.24 -27.74 -7.22
C ARG A 297 4.98 -26.72 -8.32
N ILE A 298 3.71 -26.60 -8.69
CA ILE A 298 3.23 -25.59 -9.64
C ILE A 298 2.56 -24.45 -8.85
N GLY A 299 2.97 -23.21 -9.16
CA GLY A 299 2.42 -22.00 -8.57
C GLY A 299 1.97 -21.01 -9.63
N GLU A 300 1.08 -20.10 -9.26
CA GLU A 300 0.69 -18.97 -10.10
C GLU A 300 1.77 -17.89 -10.02
N ASP A 301 2.02 -17.17 -11.12
CA ASP A 301 2.83 -15.96 -11.07
C ASP A 301 1.98 -14.78 -10.60
N LEU A 302 2.14 -14.40 -9.33
CA LEU A 302 1.36 -13.32 -8.71
C LEU A 302 2.25 -12.11 -8.44
N SER A 303 1.62 -10.93 -8.36
CA SER A 303 2.31 -9.73 -7.84
C SER A 303 2.85 -10.01 -6.43
N PRO A 304 3.99 -9.42 -6.03
CA PRO A 304 4.54 -9.65 -4.69
C PRO A 304 3.55 -9.31 -3.56
N ARG A 305 2.71 -8.28 -3.75
CA ARG A 305 1.68 -7.90 -2.78
C ARG A 305 0.59 -8.97 -2.69
N ILE A 306 0.05 -9.45 -3.82
CA ILE A 306 -0.96 -10.52 -3.84
C ILE A 306 -0.38 -11.83 -3.28
N GLY A 307 0.85 -12.16 -3.65
CA GLY A 307 1.56 -13.34 -3.13
C GLY A 307 1.76 -13.28 -1.62
N ARG A 308 2.15 -12.11 -1.08
CA ARG A 308 2.23 -11.87 0.38
C ARG A 308 0.87 -11.94 1.05
N ALA A 309 -0.16 -11.32 0.46
CA ALA A 309 -1.51 -11.38 1.00
C ALA A 309 -1.99 -12.83 1.11
N ARG A 310 -1.88 -13.63 0.05
CA ARG A 310 -2.29 -15.05 0.06
C ARG A 310 -1.48 -15.90 1.02
N SER A 311 -0.16 -15.69 1.09
CA SER A 311 0.71 -16.37 2.06
C SER A 311 0.40 -15.97 3.50
N GLY A 312 0.09 -14.69 3.75
CA GLY A 312 -0.30 -14.18 5.05
C GLY A 312 -1.65 -14.70 5.52
N TYR A 313 -2.64 -14.76 4.63
CA TYR A 313 -3.92 -15.41 4.90
C TYR A 313 -3.74 -16.88 5.24
N PHE A 314 -2.81 -17.58 4.59
CA PHE A 314 -2.53 -18.98 4.93
C PHE A 314 -2.09 -19.14 6.39
N LEU A 315 -1.22 -18.26 6.91
CA LEU A 315 -0.81 -18.28 8.32
C LEU A 315 -1.98 -18.04 9.29
N TYR A 316 -2.89 -17.14 8.92
CA TYR A 316 -4.10 -16.90 9.70
C TYR A 316 -5.02 -18.12 9.69
N PHE A 317 -5.29 -18.70 8.52
CA PHE A 317 -6.13 -19.90 8.42
C PHE A 317 -5.51 -21.11 9.11
N SER A 318 -4.21 -21.35 8.96
CA SER A 318 -3.53 -22.50 9.59
C SER A 318 -3.53 -22.42 11.11
N SER A 319 -3.46 -21.20 11.68
CA SER A 319 -3.51 -21.01 13.14
C SER A 319 -4.92 -21.14 13.71
N VAL A 320 -5.96 -20.87 12.91
CA VAL A 320 -7.37 -20.94 13.33
C VAL A 320 -7.98 -22.34 13.10
N SER A 321 -7.47 -23.09 12.12
CA SER A 321 -8.04 -24.37 11.68
C SER A 321 -8.15 -25.50 12.73
N PRO A 322 -7.23 -25.71 13.69
CA PRO A 322 -7.38 -26.86 14.59
C PRO A 322 -8.58 -26.71 15.54
N ARG A 323 -9.03 -25.48 15.83
CA ARG A 323 -10.20 -25.26 16.71
C ARG A 323 -11.51 -25.20 15.94
N ILE A 324 -11.51 -24.62 14.74
CA ILE A 324 -12.73 -24.55 13.91
C ILE A 324 -13.05 -25.90 13.26
N SER A 325 -12.05 -26.71 12.90
CA SER A 325 -12.30 -28.07 12.38
C SER A 325 -13.06 -28.94 13.39
N VAL A 326 -12.78 -28.81 14.68
CA VAL A 326 -13.51 -29.54 15.73
C VAL A 326 -14.96 -29.05 15.83
N TYR A 327 -15.20 -27.75 15.68
CA TYR A 327 -16.54 -27.17 15.72
C TYR A 327 -17.38 -27.48 14.48
N ILE A 328 -16.81 -27.45 13.28
CA ILE A 328 -17.53 -27.77 12.03
C ILE A 328 -17.84 -29.27 11.94
N SER A 329 -16.92 -30.15 12.37
CA SER A 329 -17.20 -31.59 12.43
C SER A 329 -18.24 -31.94 13.51
N SER A 330 -18.31 -31.18 14.60
CA SER A 330 -19.32 -31.39 15.65
C SER A 330 -20.70 -30.84 15.24
N SER A 331 -20.76 -29.67 14.58
CA SER A 331 -22.02 -29.05 14.17
C SER A 331 -22.66 -29.71 12.95
N THR A 332 -21.87 -30.20 11.98
CA THR A 332 -22.39 -30.95 10.83
C THR A 332 -22.94 -32.33 11.23
N ASN A 333 -22.33 -33.00 12.21
CA ASN A 333 -22.89 -34.21 12.82
C ASN A 333 -24.19 -33.94 13.60
N LEU A 334 -24.32 -32.77 14.25
CA LEU A 334 -25.55 -32.37 14.93
C LEU A 334 -26.68 -32.08 13.92
N LEU A 335 -26.39 -31.37 12.82
CA LEU A 335 -27.35 -31.07 11.77
C LEU A 335 -27.79 -32.31 10.99
N LEU A 336 -26.87 -33.25 10.70
CA LEU A 336 -27.22 -34.55 10.12
C LEU A 336 -28.07 -35.41 11.08
N LYS A 337 -27.79 -35.38 12.40
CA LYS A 337 -28.65 -36.04 13.39
C LYS A 337 -30.05 -35.43 13.46
N ILE A 338 -30.16 -34.10 13.40
CA ILE A 338 -31.47 -33.40 13.41
C ILE A 338 -32.26 -33.73 12.14
N GLN A 339 -31.63 -33.81 10.96
CA GLN A 339 -32.34 -34.21 9.74
C GLN A 339 -32.73 -35.70 9.73
N LEU A 340 -31.92 -36.60 10.32
CA LEU A 340 -32.31 -38.01 10.47
C LEU A 340 -33.46 -38.21 11.47
N THR A 341 -33.55 -37.43 12.55
CA THR A 341 -34.66 -37.55 13.51
C THR A 341 -35.96 -36.92 13.00
N HIS A 342 -35.89 -35.91 12.14
CA HIS A 342 -37.09 -35.35 11.52
C HIS A 342 -37.67 -36.25 10.42
N THR A 343 -36.87 -37.05 9.70
CA THR A 343 -37.40 -37.92 8.64
C THR A 343 -38.04 -39.22 9.15
N THR A 344 -37.73 -39.68 10.36
CA THR A 344 -38.33 -40.91 10.93
C THR A 344 -39.67 -40.67 11.63
N ASN A 345 -40.03 -39.42 11.97
CA ASN A 345 -41.27 -39.11 12.67
C ASN A 345 -42.45 -38.63 11.78
N TYR A 346 -42.26 -38.48 10.47
CA TYR A 346 -43.34 -38.06 9.56
C TYR A 346 -44.20 -39.20 8.99
N ARG A 347 -44.05 -40.44 9.46
CA ARG A 347 -44.88 -41.58 9.00
C ARG A 347 -46.30 -41.65 9.57
N LYS A 348 -46.72 -40.68 10.40
CA LYS A 348 -48.09 -40.63 10.97
C LYS A 348 -48.75 -39.26 10.87
N SER A 349 -48.44 -38.46 9.84
CA SER A 349 -49.19 -37.23 9.55
C SER A 349 -50.41 -37.54 8.67
N PRO A 350 -51.65 -37.22 9.11
CA PRO A 350 -52.87 -37.42 8.32
C PRO A 350 -52.94 -36.54 7.06
N PHE A 351 -52.05 -35.56 6.89
CA PHE A 351 -51.99 -34.71 5.69
C PHE A 351 -51.29 -35.38 4.50
N ALA A 352 -50.53 -36.47 4.70
CA ALA A 352 -49.85 -37.18 3.61
C ALA A 352 -50.81 -37.96 2.68
N LEU A 353 -52.06 -38.18 3.09
CA LEU A 353 -53.06 -38.89 2.28
C LEU A 353 -53.80 -37.97 1.28
N MET A 354 -53.87 -36.65 1.53
CA MET A 354 -54.57 -35.73 0.60
C MET A 354 -53.79 -35.45 -0.69
N ASN A 355 -52.46 -35.45 -0.66
CA ASN A 355 -51.65 -35.13 -1.85
C ASN A 355 -51.47 -36.30 -2.83
N ARG A 356 -51.82 -37.54 -2.44
CA ARG A 356 -51.76 -38.69 -3.36
C ARG A 356 -52.96 -38.75 -4.32
N GLY A 357 -54.09 -38.13 -3.99
CA GLY A 357 -55.26 -38.05 -4.87
C GLY A 357 -55.08 -37.10 -6.05
N VAL A 358 -54.45 -35.94 -5.81
CA VAL A 358 -54.32 -34.88 -6.84
C VAL A 358 -53.28 -35.24 -7.91
N ALA A 359 -52.22 -35.96 -7.55
CA ALA A 359 -51.21 -36.41 -8.51
C ALA A 359 -51.72 -37.49 -9.48
N LYS A 360 -52.72 -38.30 -9.07
CA LYS A 360 -53.29 -39.35 -9.93
C LYS A 360 -54.27 -38.79 -10.96
N ALA A 361 -54.92 -37.66 -10.68
CA ALA A 361 -55.86 -36.99 -11.61
C ALA A 361 -55.15 -36.19 -12.72
N ARG A 362 -53.89 -35.76 -12.52
CA ARG A 362 -53.13 -35.02 -13.56
C ARG A 362 -52.48 -35.92 -14.61
N ASN A 363 -52.21 -37.18 -14.28
CA ASN A 363 -51.55 -38.11 -15.21
C ASN A 363 -52.51 -38.78 -16.20
N THR A 364 -53.80 -38.83 -15.92
CA THR A 364 -54.80 -39.39 -16.86
C THR A 364 -55.14 -38.45 -18.01
N ASN A 365 -54.91 -37.14 -17.86
CA ASN A 365 -55.13 -36.16 -18.94
C ASN A 365 -53.96 -36.07 -19.92
N LEU A 366 -52.74 -36.42 -19.50
CA LEU A 366 -51.57 -36.45 -20.39
C LEU A 366 -51.55 -37.67 -21.32
N LEU A 367 -52.20 -38.77 -20.93
CA LEU A 367 -52.32 -40.00 -21.72
C LEU A 367 -53.49 -40.00 -22.72
N LYS A 368 -54.30 -38.94 -22.77
CA LYS A 368 -55.34 -38.73 -23.80
C LYS A 368 -54.92 -37.74 -24.89
N LEU A 369 -53.72 -37.18 -24.78
CA LEU A 369 -53.15 -36.21 -25.73
C LEU A 369 -51.95 -36.77 -26.52
N LEU A 370 -51.62 -38.04 -26.29
CA LEU A 370 -50.78 -38.90 -27.12
C LEU A 370 -51.68 -40.02 -27.64
#